data_AF-A0AAD7KWI3-F1
#
_entry.id   AF-A0AAD7KWI3-F1
#
_cell.length_a   1.000
_cell.length_b   1.000
_cell.length_c   1.000
_cell.angle_alpha   90.00
_cell.angle_beta   90.00
_cell.angle_gamma   90.00
#
_symmetry.space_group_name_H-M   'P 1'
#
loop_
_entity.id
_entity.type
_entity.pdbx_description
1 polymer ?
#
loop_
_entity_poly.entity_id
_entity_poly.type
_entity_poly.pdbx_seq_one_letter_code
_entity_poly.pdbx_strand_id
1 'polypeptide(L)'
;MEDHSISSDPPFHEAYKILVDKTIQTNHHFHDDLDHEFVVEECELPVIDLGRMELEKEECKSDIARASREWGFFQVVNHGISSEILKKMRCEQEKLFKQPFDIKSKEDKLFNFSAGSYRWGTPTATCLRQFAWSEAFHIPLTDVLCFQ
;
A
#
# COMPACT_ATOMS: atom_id res chain seq x y z
N MET A 1 -33.67 15.64 -7.37
CA MET A 1 -32.25 16.06 -7.41
C MET A 1 -31.50 14.99 -6.66
N GLU A 2 -30.88 14.07 -7.39
CA GLU A 2 -30.04 13.04 -6.78
C GLU A 2 -28.78 13.74 -6.29
N ASP A 3 -28.57 13.68 -4.98
CA ASP A 3 -27.31 14.06 -4.35
C ASP A 3 -26.25 13.08 -4.85
N HIS A 4 -25.54 13.46 -5.92
CA HIS A 4 -24.32 12.78 -6.30
C HIS A 4 -23.29 13.10 -5.20
N SER A 5 -23.42 12.41 -4.07
CA SER A 5 -22.35 12.27 -3.10
C SER A 5 -21.15 11.75 -3.87
N ILE A 6 -20.23 12.65 -4.19
CA ILE A 6 -19.03 12.30 -4.94
C ILE A 6 -18.15 11.51 -3.97
N SER A 7 -18.31 10.19 -3.98
CA SER A 7 -17.57 9.27 -3.10
C SER A 7 -16.06 9.46 -3.31
N SER A 8 -15.30 9.53 -2.22
CA SER A 8 -13.84 9.42 -2.26
C SER A 8 -13.43 7.99 -2.59
N ASP A 9 -14.21 7.02 -2.14
CA ASP A 9 -13.81 5.62 -2.18
C ASP A 9 -13.96 5.07 -3.60
N PRO A 10 -12.97 4.29 -4.07
CA PRO A 10 -13.12 3.50 -5.27
C PRO A 10 -14.32 2.56 -5.20
N PRO A 11 -14.86 2.11 -6.35
CA PRO A 11 -16.02 1.21 -6.40
C PRO A 11 -15.62 -0.24 -6.04
N PHE A 12 -15.08 -0.43 -4.83
CA PHE A 12 -14.64 -1.72 -4.29
C PHE A 12 -15.81 -2.68 -4.10
N HIS A 13 -16.96 -2.18 -3.67
CA HIS A 13 -18.15 -3.00 -3.41
C HIS A 13 -18.70 -3.59 -4.71
N GLU A 14 -18.79 -2.78 -5.76
CA GLU A 14 -19.22 -3.19 -7.08
C GLU A 14 -18.25 -4.22 -7.66
N ALA A 15 -16.94 -3.96 -7.59
CA ALA A 15 -15.92 -4.88 -8.06
C ALA A 15 -15.96 -6.23 -7.33
N TYR A 16 -16.13 -6.20 -6.01
CA TYR A 16 -16.25 -7.39 -5.17
C TYR A 16 -17.46 -8.24 -5.54
N LYS A 17 -18.66 -7.63 -5.66
CA LYS A 17 -19.89 -8.33 -6.06
C LYS A 17 -19.72 -9.06 -7.39
N ILE A 18 -19.14 -8.38 -8.39
CA ILE A 18 -18.88 -8.99 -9.70
C ILE A 18 -17.99 -10.24 -9.57
N LEU A 19 -16.96 -10.20 -8.71
CA LEU A 19 -16.05 -11.33 -8.51
C LEU A 19 -16.68 -12.47 -7.71
N VAL A 20 -17.53 -12.17 -6.72
CA VAL A 20 -18.33 -13.18 -5.99
C VAL A 20 -19.25 -13.91 -6.96
N ASP A 21 -20.02 -13.17 -7.77
CA ASP A 21 -20.99 -13.76 -8.70
C ASP A 21 -20.31 -14.67 -9.72
N LYS A 22 -19.15 -14.24 -10.24
CA LYS A 22 -18.31 -15.08 -11.11
C LYS A 22 -17.86 -16.36 -10.42
N THR A 23 -17.42 -16.25 -9.17
CA THR A 23 -16.95 -17.41 -8.37
C THR A 23 -18.08 -18.42 -8.16
N ILE A 24 -19.30 -17.96 -7.86
CA ILE A 24 -20.49 -18.82 -7.68
C ILE A 24 -20.86 -19.50 -8.99
N GLN A 25 -20.81 -18.79 -10.12
CA GLN A 25 -21.12 -19.36 -11.45
C GLN A 25 -20.10 -20.42 -11.90
N THR A 26 -18.83 -20.29 -11.52
CA THR A 26 -17.79 -21.27 -11.87
C THR A 26 -17.75 -22.51 -10.96
N ASN A 27 -18.36 -22.46 -9.77
CA ASN A 27 -18.17 -23.45 -8.70
C ASN A 27 -19.27 -24.52 -8.54
N HIS A 28 -19.92 -24.96 -9.62
CA HIS A 28 -20.69 -26.22 -9.56
C HIS A 28 -19.82 -27.50 -9.43
N HIS A 29 -18.49 -27.40 -9.21
CA HIS A 29 -17.59 -28.57 -9.10
C HIS A 29 -16.28 -28.39 -8.30
N PHE A 30 -16.25 -27.66 -7.18
CA PHE A 30 -15.07 -27.69 -6.29
C PHE A 30 -15.42 -27.98 -4.84
N HIS A 31 -14.74 -29.01 -4.32
CA HIS A 31 -14.79 -29.53 -2.97
C HIS A 31 -14.17 -28.52 -2.00
N ASP A 32 -14.81 -28.40 -0.85
CA ASP A 32 -14.45 -27.58 0.29
C ASP A 32 -13.13 -28.08 0.89
N ASP A 33 -12.05 -27.31 0.71
CA ASP A 33 -10.71 -27.56 1.29
C ASP A 33 -10.21 -26.27 1.99
N LEU A 34 -11.14 -25.49 2.55
CA LEU A 34 -10.84 -24.25 3.25
C LEU A 34 -11.17 -24.41 4.73
N ASP A 35 -10.24 -24.98 5.48
CA ASP A 35 -10.08 -24.73 6.93
C ASP A 35 -8.77 -25.36 7.44
N HIS A 36 -7.65 -25.07 6.78
CA HIS A 36 -6.36 -25.25 7.46
C HIS A 36 -6.02 -23.95 8.19
N GLU A 37 -6.49 -23.88 9.44
CA GLU A 37 -6.13 -22.85 10.41
C GLU A 37 -4.62 -22.96 10.70
N PHE A 38 -3.82 -22.17 9.97
CA PHE A 38 -2.40 -22.03 10.28
C PHE A 38 -2.30 -21.20 11.56
N VAL A 39 -1.76 -21.81 12.62
CA VAL A 39 -1.32 -21.06 13.80
C VAL A 39 -0.15 -20.18 13.36
N VAL A 40 -0.41 -18.87 13.23
CA VAL A 40 0.62 -17.89 12.93
C VAL A 40 1.31 -17.54 14.25
N GLU A 41 2.58 -17.92 14.40
CA GLU A 41 3.41 -17.47 15.50
C GLU A 41 3.73 -15.97 15.32
N GLU A 42 3.43 -15.17 16.33
CA GLU A 42 3.70 -13.74 16.31
C GLU A 42 5.20 -13.51 16.58
N CYS A 43 5.92 -13.09 15.55
CA CYS A 43 7.35 -12.81 15.62
C CYS A 43 7.61 -11.31 15.55
N GLU A 44 8.36 -10.77 16.51
CA GLU A 44 8.79 -9.37 16.47
C GLU A 44 9.93 -9.17 15.45
N LEU A 45 9.75 -8.23 14.53
CA LEU A 45 10.80 -7.86 13.59
C LEU A 45 11.98 -7.17 14.31
N PRO A 46 13.23 -7.41 13.90
CA PRO A 46 14.39 -6.70 14.43
C PRO A 46 14.23 -5.18 14.32
N VAL A 47 14.58 -4.46 15.39
CA VAL A 47 14.60 -2.99 15.42
C VAL A 47 16.04 -2.51 15.44
N ILE A 48 16.40 -1.65 14.48
CA ILE A 48 17.75 -1.12 14.31
C ILE A 48 17.77 0.38 14.63
N ASP A 49 18.58 0.75 15.61
CA ASP A 49 18.82 2.15 15.97
C ASP A 49 19.93 2.75 15.10
N LEU A 50 19.55 3.58 14.12
CA LEU A 50 20.49 4.25 13.23
C LEU A 50 21.21 5.44 13.88
N GLY A 51 20.76 5.90 15.06
CA GLY A 51 21.48 6.90 15.84
C GLY A 51 22.86 6.41 16.30
N ARG A 52 23.03 5.08 16.40
CA ARG A 52 24.31 4.42 16.73
C ARG A 52 25.33 4.49 15.59
N MET A 53 24.93 4.84 14.37
CA MET A 53 25.84 4.83 13.21
C MET A 53 27.05 5.76 13.34
N GLU A 54 26.93 6.83 14.14
CA GLU A 54 28.02 7.79 14.36
C GLU A 54 29.11 7.22 15.29
N LEU A 55 28.74 6.41 16.28
CA LEU A 55 29.65 5.91 17.32
C LEU A 55 30.03 4.43 17.12
N GLU A 56 29.10 3.62 16.60
CA GLU A 56 29.18 2.16 16.53
C GLU A 56 28.89 1.66 15.10
N LYS A 57 29.47 2.35 14.11
CA LYS A 57 29.19 2.14 12.68
C LYS A 57 29.26 0.67 12.22
N GLU A 58 30.28 -0.06 12.63
CA GLU A 58 30.48 -1.45 12.17
C GLU A 58 29.49 -2.42 12.82
N GLU A 59 29.13 -2.20 14.08
CA GLU A 59 28.11 -3.01 14.77
C GLU A 59 26.73 -2.75 14.15
N CYS A 60 26.38 -1.49 13.93
CA CYS A 60 25.11 -1.13 13.27
C CYS A 60 25.00 -1.76 11.87
N LYS A 61 26.08 -1.76 11.08
CA LYS A 61 26.10 -2.45 9.77
C LYS A 61 25.94 -3.96 9.91
N SER A 62 26.58 -4.56 10.92
CA SER A 62 26.47 -5.99 11.21
C SER A 62 25.01 -6.37 11.54
N ASP A 63 24.34 -5.56 12.36
CA ASP A 63 22.92 -5.75 12.69
C ASP A 63 22.01 -5.64 11.46
N ILE A 64 22.26 -4.66 10.57
CA ILE A 64 21.53 -4.54 9.29
C ILE A 64 21.74 -5.78 8.42
N ALA A 65 23.00 -6.22 8.25
CA ALA A 65 23.32 -7.38 7.43
C ALA A 65 22.68 -8.66 8.00
N ARG A 66 22.72 -8.81 9.33
CA ARG A 66 22.14 -9.95 10.04
C ARG A 66 20.62 -9.99 9.88
N ALA A 67 19.93 -8.89 10.18
CA ALA A 67 18.48 -8.80 10.02
C ALA A 67 18.04 -9.00 8.56
N SER A 68 18.77 -8.44 7.59
CA SER A 68 18.49 -8.66 6.17
C SER A 68 18.63 -10.13 5.76
N ARG A 69 19.64 -10.84 6.28
CA ARG A 69 19.89 -12.25 5.96
C ARG A 69 18.87 -13.18 6.62
N GLU A 70 18.53 -12.93 7.88
CA GLU A 70 17.71 -13.82 8.69
C GLU A 70 16.21 -13.57 8.49
N TRP A 71 15.82 -12.31 8.29
CA TRP A 71 14.41 -11.91 8.21
C TRP A 71 14.01 -11.34 6.84
N GLY A 72 14.95 -10.78 6.09
CA GLY A 72 14.63 -9.98 4.88
C GLY A 72 13.99 -8.62 5.16
N PHE A 73 13.63 -8.34 6.42
CA PHE A 73 12.97 -7.13 6.88
C PHE A 73 13.45 -6.72 8.28
N PHE A 74 13.40 -5.43 8.57
CA PHE A 74 13.67 -4.85 9.89
C PHE A 74 13.03 -3.47 9.99
N GLN A 75 12.82 -3.01 11.22
CA GLN A 75 12.38 -1.65 11.53
C GLN A 75 13.58 -0.77 11.83
N VAL A 76 13.50 0.53 11.53
CA VAL A 76 14.55 1.51 11.86
C VAL A 76 14.01 2.59 12.77
N VAL A 77 14.80 2.96 13.78
CA VAL A 77 14.55 4.10 14.68
C VAL A 77 15.73 5.06 14.65
N ASN A 78 15.52 6.30 15.12
CA ASN A 78 16.53 7.36 15.13
C ASN A 78 17.21 7.58 13.75
N HIS A 79 16.46 7.41 12.67
CA HIS A 79 16.91 7.51 11.28
C HIS A 79 17.20 8.96 10.80
N GLY A 80 17.15 9.95 11.69
CA GLY A 80 17.46 11.36 11.40
C GLY A 80 16.38 12.15 10.63
N ILE A 81 15.31 11.50 10.15
CA ILE A 81 14.18 12.20 9.51
C ILE A 81 13.27 12.76 10.60
N SER A 82 12.97 14.06 10.53
CA SER A 82 12.17 14.72 11.56
C SER A 82 10.74 14.17 11.62
N SER A 83 10.21 14.06 12.85
CA SER A 83 8.82 13.63 13.05
C SER A 83 7.80 14.62 12.47
N GLU A 84 8.17 15.89 12.34
CA GLU A 84 7.33 16.91 11.70
C GLU A 84 7.16 16.64 10.20
N ILE A 85 8.22 16.25 9.48
CA ILE A 85 8.15 15.90 8.05
C ILE A 85 7.26 14.67 7.88
N LEU A 86 7.45 13.63 8.70
CA LEU A 86 6.61 12.42 8.64
C LEU A 86 5.13 12.73 8.90
N LYS A 87 4.84 13.62 9.86
CA LYS A 87 3.47 14.09 10.14
C LYS A 87 2.87 14.85 8.95
N LYS A 88 3.62 15.80 8.37
CA LYS A 88 3.17 16.54 7.18
C LYS A 88 2.90 15.61 6.00
N MET A 89 3.79 14.65 5.74
CA MET A 89 3.59 13.63 4.71
C MET A 89 2.28 12.86 4.91
N ARG A 90 2.01 12.39 6.13
CA ARG A 90 0.75 11.70 6.45
C ARG A 90 -0.48 12.58 6.22
N CYS A 91 -0.42 13.84 6.64
CA CYS A 91 -1.51 14.80 6.42
C CYS A 91 -1.80 15.00 4.92
N GLU A 92 -0.78 15.16 4.08
CA GLU A 92 -0.98 15.33 2.63
C GLU A 92 -1.46 14.03 1.96
N GLN A 93 -0.99 12.86 2.39
CA GLN A 93 -1.50 11.56 1.95
C GLN A 93 -3.00 11.42 2.25
N GLU A 94 -3.44 11.76 3.46
CA GLU A 94 -4.86 11.70 3.80
C GLU A 94 -5.71 12.66 2.95
N LYS A 95 -5.24 13.89 2.73
CA LYS A 95 -5.95 14.87 1.89
C LYS A 95 -6.08 14.38 0.46
N LEU A 96 -5.05 13.71 -0.07
CA LEU A 96 -5.03 13.11 -1.39
C LEU A 96 -6.09 12.02 -1.52
N PHE A 97 -6.13 11.06 -0.60
CA PHE A 97 -7.07 9.94 -0.67
C PHE A 97 -8.52 10.34 -0.35
N LYS A 98 -8.73 11.42 0.41
CA LYS A 98 -10.05 12.03 0.65
C LYS A 98 -10.61 12.80 -0.54
N GLN A 99 -9.83 13.02 -1.62
CA GLN A 99 -10.39 13.60 -2.84
C GLN A 99 -11.42 12.65 -3.45
N PRO A 100 -12.46 13.19 -4.12
CA PRO A 100 -13.33 12.44 -5.01
C PRO A 100 -12.64 11.37 -5.86
N PHE A 101 -13.21 10.17 -5.92
CA PHE A 101 -12.70 9.07 -6.75
C PHE A 101 -12.53 9.50 -8.21
N ASP A 102 -13.50 10.24 -8.76
CA ASP A 102 -13.44 10.75 -10.13
C ASP A 102 -12.27 11.71 -10.37
N ILE A 103 -11.79 12.41 -9.34
CA ILE A 103 -10.63 13.29 -9.46
C ILE A 103 -9.35 12.47 -9.32
N LYS A 104 -9.30 11.50 -8.40
CA LYS A 104 -8.15 10.58 -8.25
C LYS A 104 -7.91 9.71 -9.49
N SER A 105 -8.99 9.27 -10.14
CA SER A 105 -8.96 8.36 -11.30
C SER A 105 -8.74 9.04 -12.65
N LYS A 106 -8.95 10.35 -12.75
CA LYS A 106 -8.63 11.12 -13.95
C LYS A 106 -7.12 11.33 -14.02
N GLU A 107 -6.51 10.78 -15.07
CA GLU A 107 -5.08 10.96 -15.38
C GLU A 107 -4.71 12.43 -15.68
N ASP A 108 -5.70 13.32 -15.82
CA ASP A 108 -5.49 14.73 -16.12
C ASP A 108 -5.31 15.60 -14.87
N LYS A 109 -4.04 15.97 -14.63
CA LYS A 109 -3.57 17.26 -14.09
C LYS A 109 -3.76 17.58 -12.61
N LEU A 110 -4.22 16.67 -11.74
CA LEU A 110 -4.32 17.02 -10.32
C LEU A 110 -2.93 17.38 -9.72
N PHE A 111 -1.84 16.75 -10.22
CA PHE A 111 -0.48 16.94 -9.70
C PHE A 111 0.65 16.88 -10.74
N ASN A 112 0.35 16.87 -12.04
CA ASN A 112 1.32 16.62 -13.12
C ASN A 112 2.12 15.30 -12.99
N PHE A 113 1.57 14.30 -12.30
CA PHE A 113 2.20 12.98 -12.22
C PHE A 113 2.06 12.22 -13.54
N SER A 114 2.99 11.30 -13.77
CA SER A 114 2.98 10.36 -14.86
C SER A 114 1.65 9.58 -14.92
N ALA A 115 1.24 9.18 -16.12
CA ALA A 115 0.12 8.26 -16.32
C ALA A 115 0.34 6.97 -15.51
N GLY A 116 -0.75 6.39 -15.00
CA GLY A 116 -0.68 5.21 -14.12
C GLY A 116 -0.18 5.48 -12.70
N SER A 117 -0.12 6.74 -12.26
CA SER A 117 0.21 7.10 -10.88
C SER A 117 -0.84 6.64 -9.87
N TYR A 118 -2.12 6.60 -10.24
CA TYR A 118 -3.18 6.10 -9.36
C TYR A 118 -3.64 4.69 -9.74
N ARG A 119 -3.81 3.82 -8.75
CA ARG A 119 -4.40 2.50 -8.91
C ARG A 119 -5.30 2.13 -7.74
N TRP A 120 -6.29 1.29 -8.00
CA TRP A 120 -7.10 0.67 -6.97
C TRP A 120 -7.50 -0.73 -7.42
N GLY A 121 -7.74 -1.63 -6.46
CA GLY A 121 -8.10 -2.99 -6.79
C GLY A 121 -6.98 -3.76 -7.50
N THR A 122 -7.40 -4.81 -8.19
CA THR A 122 -6.58 -5.51 -9.19
C THR A 122 -7.39 -5.58 -10.48
N PRO A 123 -7.14 -4.72 -11.49
CA PRO A 123 -7.94 -4.70 -12.72
C PRO A 123 -7.98 -6.03 -13.48
N THR A 124 -6.95 -6.87 -13.29
CA THR A 124 -6.81 -8.19 -13.91
C THR A 124 -7.34 -9.34 -13.05
N ALA A 125 -7.92 -9.07 -11.87
CA ALA A 125 -8.43 -10.13 -11.00
C ALA A 125 -9.58 -10.91 -11.66
N THR A 126 -9.46 -12.23 -11.67
CA THR A 126 -10.51 -13.15 -12.12
C THR A 126 -11.28 -13.77 -10.96
N CYS A 127 -10.73 -13.74 -9.74
CA CYS A 127 -11.38 -14.23 -8.53
C CYS A 127 -11.06 -13.34 -7.31
N LEU A 128 -11.79 -13.55 -6.22
CA LEU A 128 -11.65 -12.76 -4.99
C LEU A 128 -10.26 -12.81 -4.37
N ARG A 129 -9.57 -13.96 -4.45
CA ARG A 129 -8.21 -14.11 -3.91
C ARG A 129 -7.17 -13.22 -4.61
N GLN A 130 -7.46 -12.77 -5.83
CA GLN A 130 -6.58 -11.91 -6.62
C GLN A 130 -6.90 -10.42 -6.43
N PHE A 131 -8.03 -10.08 -5.82
CA PHE A 131 -8.49 -8.71 -5.71
C PHE A 131 -7.85 -8.01 -4.50
N ALA A 132 -7.10 -6.94 -4.73
CA ALA A 132 -6.52 -6.14 -3.66
C ALA A 132 -7.56 -5.16 -3.10
N TRP A 133 -7.90 -5.27 -1.82
CA TRP A 133 -8.73 -4.29 -1.13
C TRP A 133 -7.91 -3.06 -0.72
N SER A 134 -7.40 -2.33 -1.72
CA SER A 134 -6.53 -1.18 -1.51
C SER A 134 -6.55 -0.23 -2.69
N GLU A 135 -6.29 1.04 -2.41
CA GLU A 135 -5.89 2.04 -3.40
C GLU A 135 -4.48 2.53 -3.12
N ALA A 136 -3.80 3.05 -4.14
CA ALA A 136 -2.44 3.51 -4.03
C ALA A 136 -2.12 4.59 -5.07
N PHE A 137 -1.30 5.55 -4.64
CA PHE A 137 -0.58 6.45 -5.54
C PHE A 137 0.89 6.02 -5.63
N HIS A 138 1.39 5.94 -6.85
CA HIS A 138 2.80 5.77 -7.18
C HIS A 138 3.31 7.09 -7.74
N ILE A 139 4.28 7.68 -7.04
CA ILE A 139 4.88 8.97 -7.40
C ILE A 139 6.36 8.73 -7.72
N PRO A 140 6.72 8.55 -9.00
CA PRO A 140 8.10 8.44 -9.42
C PRO A 140 8.93 9.66 -8.99
N LEU A 141 10.19 9.44 -8.64
CA LEU A 141 11.10 10.56 -8.31
C LEU A 141 11.30 11.51 -9.50
N THR A 142 11.20 11.01 -10.74
CA THR A 142 11.23 11.84 -11.95
C THR A 142 10.17 12.92 -11.94
N ASP A 143 8.99 12.63 -11.38
CA ASP A 143 7.86 13.55 -11.36
C ASP A 143 8.07 14.64 -10.30
N VAL A 144 8.83 14.34 -9.24
CA VAL A 144 9.17 15.30 -8.18
C VAL A 144 10.34 16.20 -8.59
N LEU A 145 11.33 15.65 -9.30
CA LEU A 145 12.53 16.37 -9.71
C LEU A 145 12.32 17.31 -10.90
N CYS A 146 11.24 17.15 -11.66
CA CYS A 146 10.85 18.09 -12.73
C CYS A 146 10.30 19.44 -12.21
N PHE A 147 10.21 19.63 -10.89
CA PHE A 147 9.82 20.91 -10.27
C PHE A 147 11.01 21.80 -9.85
N GLN A 148 12.24 21.50 -10.31
CA GLN A 148 13.43 22.34 -10.13
C GLN A 148 13.82 23.11 -11.41
#